data_AF-H0GRD4-F1
#
_entry.id   AF-H0GRD4-F1
#
_cell.length_a   1.000
_cell.length_b   1.000
_cell.length_c   1.000
_cell.angle_alpha   90.00
_cell.angle_beta   90.00
_cell.angle_gamma   90.00
#
_symmetry.space_group_name_H-M   'P 1'
#
loop_
_entity.id
_entity.type
_entity.pdbx_description
1 polymer ?
#
loop_
_entity_poly.entity_id
_entity_poly.type
_entity_poly.pdbx_seq_one_letter_code
_entity_poly.pdbx_strand_id
1 'polypeptide(L)'
;MLPKAMLKVIPSDYFNSEVGTLRILTEDEWRGLGITQSLGWEHYECHAPEPHILLFKRPLNYEAELRAATAAAQQQQQQQQQQQQQTQSISNDMQIPPQIS
;
A
#
# COMPACT_ATOMS: atom_id res chain seq x y z
N MET A 1 -14.43 -21.21 17.95
CA MET A 1 -14.92 -20.20 16.98
C MET A 1 -15.88 -19.26 17.69
N LEU A 2 -15.59 -17.97 17.75
CA LEU A 2 -16.48 -16.98 18.37
C LEU A 2 -17.68 -16.66 17.44
N PRO A 3 -18.91 -16.46 17.96
CA PRO A 3 -20.04 -16.01 17.17
C PRO A 3 -19.81 -14.63 16.57
N LYS A 4 -20.16 -14.40 15.29
CA LYS A 4 -19.98 -13.08 14.62
C LYS A 4 -20.68 -11.92 15.35
N ALA A 5 -21.80 -12.19 16.03
CA ALA A 5 -22.51 -11.18 16.81
C ALA A 5 -21.66 -10.67 18.00
N MET A 6 -20.83 -11.54 18.57
CA MET A 6 -19.95 -11.20 19.68
C MET A 6 -18.86 -10.21 19.27
N LEU A 7 -18.39 -10.25 18.02
CA LEU A 7 -17.38 -9.30 17.54
C LEU A 7 -17.83 -7.84 17.63
N LYS A 8 -19.14 -7.58 17.62
CA LYS A 8 -19.69 -6.21 17.73
C LYS A 8 -19.69 -5.65 19.14
N VAL A 9 -19.60 -6.51 20.16
CA VAL A 9 -19.64 -6.10 21.58
C VAL A 9 -18.26 -6.12 22.23
N ILE A 10 -17.25 -6.64 21.52
CA ILE A 10 -15.85 -6.58 21.97
C ILE A 10 -15.37 -5.12 21.88
N PRO A 11 -14.70 -4.59 22.92
CA PRO A 11 -14.11 -3.26 22.89
C PRO A 11 -13.21 -3.02 21.67
N SER A 12 -13.26 -1.82 21.09
CA SER A 12 -12.54 -1.50 19.86
C SER A 12 -11.02 -1.56 19.99
N ASP A 13 -10.47 -1.36 21.19
CA ASP A 13 -9.04 -1.47 21.52
C ASP A 13 -8.50 -2.90 21.48
N TYR A 14 -9.38 -3.90 21.37
CA TYR A 14 -9.02 -5.31 21.14
C TYR A 14 -8.88 -5.62 19.65
N PHE A 15 -9.14 -4.66 18.76
CA PHE A 15 -9.00 -4.81 17.33
C PHE A 15 -7.77 -4.08 16.80
N ASN A 16 -7.12 -4.70 15.82
CA ASN A 16 -6.12 -4.05 14.99
C ASN A 16 -6.85 -3.11 14.00
N SER A 17 -6.57 -1.81 14.06
CA SER A 17 -7.23 -0.80 13.23
C SER A 17 -6.94 -0.93 11.73
N GLU A 18 -5.82 -1.54 11.36
CA GLU A 18 -5.42 -1.68 9.96
C GLU A 18 -6.06 -2.91 9.30
N VAL A 19 -6.18 -4.02 10.04
CA VAL A 19 -6.62 -5.32 9.52
C VAL A 19 -8.08 -5.63 9.87
N GLY A 20 -8.61 -5.04 10.94
CA GLY A 20 -9.97 -5.30 11.44
C GLY A 20 -10.13 -6.65 12.15
N THR A 21 -9.02 -7.36 12.41
CA THR A 21 -8.96 -8.57 13.23
C THR A 21 -8.71 -8.22 14.69
N LEU A 22 -8.92 -9.20 15.59
CA LEU A 22 -8.46 -9.04 16.97
C LEU A 22 -6.93 -8.95 16.98
N ARG A 23 -6.37 -8.04 17.79
CA ARG A 23 -4.94 -8.06 18.10
C ARG A 23 -4.59 -9.31 18.92
N ILE A 24 -3.29 -9.54 19.14
CA ILE A 24 -2.85 -10.52 20.13
C ILE A 24 -3.43 -10.15 21.49
N LEU A 25 -3.98 -11.16 22.16
CA LEU A 25 -4.65 -11.04 23.46
C LEU A 25 -3.84 -11.82 24.47
N THR A 26 -3.60 -11.23 25.62
CA THR A 26 -3.02 -11.92 26.78
C THR A 26 -4.01 -12.95 27.34
N GLU A 27 -3.54 -13.87 28.19
CA GLU A 27 -4.40 -14.88 28.80
C GLU A 27 -5.60 -14.26 29.52
N ASP A 28 -5.37 -13.24 30.35
CA ASP A 28 -6.45 -12.56 31.08
C ASP A 28 -7.48 -11.93 30.15
N GLU A 29 -7.04 -11.35 29.02
CA GLU A 29 -7.93 -10.70 28.06
C GLU A 29 -8.83 -11.71 27.35
N TRP A 30 -8.28 -12.81 26.82
CA TRP A 30 -9.12 -13.79 26.12
C TRP A 30 -9.96 -14.62 27.09
N ARG A 31 -9.49 -14.86 28.32
CA ARG A 31 -10.31 -15.44 29.41
C ARG A 31 -11.46 -14.52 29.78
N GLY A 32 -11.22 -13.20 29.84
CA GLY A 32 -12.22 -12.17 30.09
C GLY A 32 -13.32 -12.10 29.02
N LEU A 33 -13.00 -12.47 27.78
CA LEU A 33 -13.98 -12.69 26.71
C LEU A 33 -14.82 -13.97 26.89
N GLY A 34 -14.63 -14.74 27.96
CA GLY A 34 -15.35 -15.98 28.22
C GLY A 34 -14.82 -17.17 27.42
N ILE A 35 -13.63 -17.07 26.83
CA ILE A 35 -12.97 -18.21 26.17
C ILE A 35 -12.37 -19.09 27.26
N THR A 36 -12.79 -20.36 27.30
CA THR A 36 -12.32 -21.33 28.30
C THR A 36 -11.53 -22.44 27.63
N GLN A 37 -10.25 -22.56 27.97
CA GLN A 37 -9.37 -23.67 27.55
C GLN A 37 -8.55 -24.19 28.73
N SER A 38 -7.76 -25.25 28.54
CA SER A 38 -6.77 -25.67 29.53
C SER A 38 -5.68 -24.61 29.75
N LEU A 39 -4.75 -24.85 30.67
CA LEU A 39 -3.59 -23.96 30.89
C LEU A 39 -2.57 -24.10 29.75
N GLY A 40 -1.77 -23.06 29.52
CA GLY A 40 -0.63 -23.05 28.60
C GLY A 40 -0.95 -22.70 27.14
N TRP A 41 -2.16 -22.21 26.86
CA TRP A 41 -2.52 -21.75 25.51
C TRP A 41 -2.10 -20.29 25.29
N GLU A 42 -1.44 -20.05 24.16
CA GLU A 42 -1.07 -18.71 23.70
C GLU A 42 -1.91 -18.33 22.47
N HIS A 43 -2.37 -17.07 22.43
CA HIS A 43 -3.09 -16.53 21.27
C HIS A 43 -2.09 -16.03 20.22
N TYR A 44 -2.23 -16.47 18.97
CA TYR A 44 -1.40 -16.06 17.82
C TYR A 44 -2.28 -15.53 16.67
N GLU A 45 -1.81 -14.49 15.97
CA GLU A 45 -2.57 -13.80 14.92
C GLU A 45 -2.43 -14.49 13.56
N CYS A 46 -1.24 -15.00 13.24
CA CYS A 46 -0.94 -15.61 11.96
C CYS A 46 -0.06 -16.84 12.14
N HIS A 47 -0.39 -17.89 11.40
CA HIS A 47 0.50 -19.04 11.22
C HIS A 47 1.26 -18.84 9.90
N ALA A 48 2.59 -18.76 9.97
CA ALA A 48 3.42 -18.74 8.78
C ALA A 48 3.22 -20.05 8.00
N PRO A 49 3.07 -20.01 6.68
CA PRO A 49 2.92 -21.23 5.89
C PRO A 49 4.25 -22.00 5.82
N GLU A 50 4.21 -23.24 5.36
CA GLU A 50 5.41 -24.06 5.18
C GLU A 50 6.43 -23.38 4.21
N PRO A 51 7.75 -23.66 4.34
CA PRO A 51 8.79 -22.93 3.59
C PRO A 51 8.66 -22.96 2.06
N HIS A 52 7.97 -23.98 1.53
CA HIS A 52 7.75 -24.16 0.10
C HIS A 52 6.42 -23.58 -0.40
N ILE A 53 5.68 -22.86 0.47
CA ILE A 53 4.43 -22.19 0.14
C ILE A 53 4.70 -20.68 0.01
N LEU A 54 4.40 -20.14 -1.17
CA LEU A 54 4.56 -18.71 -1.47
C LEU A 54 3.21 -18.01 -1.51
N LEU A 55 3.07 -16.92 -0.75
CA LEU A 55 1.85 -16.12 -0.70
C LEU A 55 2.02 -14.85 -1.55
N PHE A 56 1.04 -14.58 -2.41
CA PHE A 56 0.98 -13.38 -3.25
C PHE A 56 -0.32 -12.62 -2.99
N LYS A 57 -0.25 -11.29 -2.96
CA LYS A 57 -1.42 -10.40 -2.94
C LYS A 57 -1.30 -9.35 -4.03
N ARG A 58 -2.44 -8.99 -4.63
CA ARG A 58 -2.55 -7.91 -5.61
C ARG A 58 -3.67 -6.96 -5.16
N PRO A 59 -3.44 -5.63 -5.16
CA PRO A 59 -4.49 -4.68 -4.81
C PRO A 59 -5.62 -4.72 -5.85
N LEU A 60 -6.86 -4.54 -5.40
CA LEU A 60 -8.04 -4.57 -6.28
C LEU A 60 -7.97 -3.47 -7.35
N ASN A 61 -7.39 -2.32 -7.00
CA ASN A 61 -7.23 -1.16 -7.87
C ASN A 61 -5.93 -1.18 -8.71
N TYR A 62 -5.24 -2.32 -8.81
CA TYR A 62 -3.97 -2.44 -9.54
C TYR A 62 -4.01 -1.86 -10.96
N GLU A 63 -5.09 -2.11 -11.72
CA GLU A 63 -5.17 -1.62 -13.11
C GLU A 63 -5.29 -0.10 -13.19
N ALA A 64 -5.95 0.51 -12.20
CA ALA A 64 -6.08 1.96 -12.13
C ALA A 64 -4.72 2.59 -11.81
N GLU A 65 -3.97 2.03 -10.87
CA GLU A 65 -2.61 2.47 -10.53
C GLU A 65 -1.66 2.31 -11.73
N LEU A 66 -1.71 1.17 -12.41
CA LEU A 66 -0.87 0.92 -13.58
C LEU A 66 -1.14 1.92 -14.71
N ARG A 67 -2.41 2.23 -14.97
CA ARG A 67 -2.80 3.23 -15.97
C ARG A 67 -2.33 4.62 -15.58
N ALA A 68 -2.49 5.01 -14.32
CA ALA A 68 -2.04 6.30 -13.81
C ALA A 68 -0.51 6.47 -13.95
N ALA A 69 0.25 5.44 -13.59
CA ALA A 69 1.71 5.43 -13.74
C ALA A 69 2.14 5.56 -15.22
N THR A 70 1.47 4.83 -16.11
CA THR A 70 1.76 4.88 -17.56
C THR A 70 1.49 6.27 -18.12
N ALA A 71 0.36 6.90 -17.74
CA ALA A 71 0.02 8.24 -18.17
C ALA A 71 1.03 9.29 -17.64
N ALA A 72 1.45 9.17 -16.38
CA ALA A 72 2.46 10.07 -15.79
C ALA A 72 3.81 9.98 -16.51
N ALA A 73 4.25 8.77 -16.86
CA ALA A 73 5.50 8.57 -17.60
C ALA A 73 5.47 9.21 -19.00
N GLN A 74 4.34 9.09 -19.71
CA GLN A 74 4.15 9.72 -21.02
C GLN A 74 4.17 11.25 -20.95
N GLN A 75 3.54 11.84 -19.93
CA GLN A 75 3.54 13.28 -19.72
C GLN A 75 4.95 13.83 -19.45
N GLN A 76 5.74 13.13 -18.63
CA GLN A 76 7.13 13.53 -18.34
C GLN A 76 8.01 13.48 -19.59
N GLN A 77 7.87 12.44 -20.43
CA GLN A 77 8.63 12.35 -21.68
C GLN A 77 8.28 13.49 -22.66
N GLN A 78 7.00 13.84 -22.78
CA GLN A 78 6.59 14.95 -23.64
C GLN A 78 7.13 16.30 -23.14
N GLN A 79 7.12 16.54 -21.84
CA GLN A 79 7.68 17.77 -21.27
C GLN A 79 9.19 17.88 -21.49
N GLN A 80 9.94 16.77 -21.35
CA GLN A 80 11.37 16.76 -21.64
C GLN A 80 11.67 17.05 -23.11
N GLN A 81 10.88 16.48 -24.04
CA GLN A 81 11.04 16.75 -25.47
C GLN A 81 10.75 18.22 -25.80
N GLN A 82 9.73 18.82 -25.18
CA GLN A 82 9.41 20.24 -25.38
C GLN A 82 10.51 21.16 -24.84
N GLN A 83 11.07 20.87 -23.66
CA GLN A 83 12.19 21.64 -23.11
C GLN A 83 13.45 21.54 -23.98
N GLN A 84 13.74 20.34 -24.53
CA GLN A 84 14.85 20.16 -25.46
C GLN A 84 14.66 20.97 -26.75
N GLN A 85 13.44 20.98 -27.32
CA GLN A 85 13.14 21.77 -28.52
C GLN A 85 13.26 23.28 -28.25
N GLN A 86 12.74 23.78 -27.13
CA GLN A 86 12.87 25.21 -26.77
C GLN A 86 14.32 25.62 -26.54
N THR A 87 15.13 24.76 -25.92
CA THR A 87 16.56 25.05 -25.69
C THR A 87 17.32 25.10 -27.01
N GLN A 88 17.03 24.18 -27.95
CA GLN A 88 17.64 24.18 -29.28
C GLN A 88 17.21 25.38 -30.14
N SER A 89 15.96 25.81 -30.07
CA SER A 89 15.49 26.99 -30.80
C SER A 89 16.11 28.28 -30.25
N ILE A 90 16.20 28.43 -28.93
CA ILE A 90 16.85 29.58 -28.29
C ILE A 90 18.34 29.66 -28.65
N SER A 91 19.04 28.52 -28.69
CA SER A 91 20.45 28.51 -29.14
C SER A 91 20.62 28.87 -30.61
N ASN A 92 19.68 28.47 -31.49
CA ASN A 92 19.74 28.82 -32.91
C ASN A 92 19.47 30.31 -33.16
N ASP A 93 18.54 30.93 -32.43
CA ASP A 93 18.22 32.37 -32.56
C ASP A 93 19.38 33.29 -32.12
N MET A 94 20.21 32.83 -31.18
CA MET A 94 21.39 33.59 -30.72
C MET A 94 22.56 33.61 -31.71
N GLN A 95 22.45 32.91 -32.86
CA GLN A 95 23.54 32.72 -33.85
C GLN A 95 23.44 33.61 -35.10
N ILE A 96 22.48 34.55 -35.20
CA ILE A 96 22.45 35.51 -36.31
C ILE A 96 23.37 36.69 -35.95
N PRO A 97 24.53 36.88 -36.61
CA PRO A 97 25.35 38.06 -36.38
C PRO A 97 24.55 39.31 -36.82
N PRO A 98 24.63 40.44 -36.12
CA PRO A 98 24.08 41.69 -36.64
C PRO A 98 24.79 41.99 -37.96
N GLN A 99 24.03 41.93 -39.06
CA GLN A 99 24.50 42.40 -40.36
C GLN A 99 24.67 43.91 -40.24
N ILE A 100 25.92 44.35 -40.07
CA ILE A 100 26.27 45.76 -40.07
C ILE A 100 26.39 46.21 -41.53
N SER A 101 25.67 47.28 -41.83
CA SER A 101 25.51 47.94 -43.13
C SER A 101 26.77 48.63 -43.64
#